data_AF-A0A943UDM3-F1
#
_entry.id   AF-A0A943UDM3-F1
#
_cell.length_a   1.000
_cell.length_b   1.000
_cell.length_c   1.000
_cell.angle_alpha   90.00
_cell.angle_beta   90.00
_cell.angle_gamma   90.00
#
_symmetry.space_group_name_H-M   'P 1'
#
loop_
_entity.id
_entity.type
_entity.pdbx_description
1 polymer ?
#
loop_
_entity_poly.entity_id
_entity_poly.type
_entity_poly.pdbx_seq_one_letter_code
_entity_poly.pdbx_strand_id
1 'polypeptide(L)'
;MSGKQYFCDCCRKMGMDSAALFKIGEQNAQCYGGYVYHCPTRLRGPSHRFVVNYIEEQGLYVAWSLDTPGSEKKTVFRVLKKELEHLSAGEVHAVFKTTHSGDRQKETVYVFDQAAVMRFLQMVREKMTR
;
A
#
# COMPACT_ATOMS: atom_id res chain seq x y z
N MET A 1 0.17 -2.99 -19.94
CA MET A 1 -0.74 -2.37 -18.94
C MET A 1 0.10 -2.01 -17.74
N SER A 2 0.00 -0.77 -17.22
CA SER A 2 0.81 -0.38 -16.05
C SER A 2 0.32 -1.09 -14.78
N GLY A 3 1.15 -1.16 -13.73
CA GLY A 3 0.75 -1.82 -12.49
C GLY A 3 -0.44 -1.11 -11.83
N LYS A 4 -0.47 0.22 -11.87
CA LYS A 4 -1.64 0.99 -11.41
C LYS A 4 -2.91 0.61 -12.16
N GLN A 5 -2.84 0.49 -13.49
CA GLN A 5 -4.01 0.16 -14.29
C GLN A 5 -4.51 -1.27 -14.03
N TYR A 6 -3.58 -2.22 -13.89
CA TYR A 6 -3.90 -3.59 -13.51
C TYR A 6 -4.61 -3.65 -12.15
N PHE A 7 -4.10 -2.94 -11.14
CA PHE A 7 -4.72 -2.88 -9.82
C PHE A 7 -6.16 -2.34 -9.87
N CYS A 8 -6.39 -1.26 -10.61
CA CYS A 8 -7.73 -0.70 -10.82
C CYS A 8 -8.68 -1.69 -11.50
N ASP A 9 -8.20 -2.42 -12.51
CA ASP A 9 -9.01 -3.44 -13.20
C ASP A 9 -9.35 -4.62 -12.27
N CYS A 10 -8.42 -5.04 -11.41
CA CYS A 10 -8.69 -6.02 -10.35
C CYS A 10 -9.74 -5.54 -9.34
N CYS A 11 -9.68 -4.27 -8.92
CA CYS A 11 -10.73 -3.68 -8.07
C CYS A 11 -12.10 -3.77 -8.74
N ARG A 12 -12.19 -3.38 -10.03
CA ARG A 12 -13.43 -3.46 -10.81
C ARG A 12 -13.96 -4.89 -10.88
N LYS A 13 -13.11 -5.89 -11.12
CA LYS A 13 -13.48 -7.31 -11.14
C LYS A 13 -14.03 -7.80 -9.79
N MET A 14 -13.55 -7.23 -8.69
CA MET A 14 -14.02 -7.51 -7.33
C MET A 14 -15.27 -6.72 -6.92
N GLY A 15 -15.80 -5.86 -7.81
CA GLY A 15 -16.91 -4.96 -7.51
C GLY A 15 -16.54 -3.84 -6.52
N MET A 16 -15.25 -3.48 -6.44
CA MET A 16 -14.74 -2.44 -5.54
C MET A 16 -14.43 -1.16 -6.30
N ASP A 17 -14.86 -0.01 -5.77
CA ASP A 17 -14.46 1.30 -6.28
C ASP A 17 -13.04 1.63 -5.82
N SER A 18 -12.08 1.54 -6.75
CA SER A 18 -10.68 1.80 -6.44
C SER A 18 -10.43 3.25 -6.04
N ALA A 19 -11.15 4.21 -6.61
CA ALA A 19 -10.97 5.63 -6.36
C ALA A 19 -11.56 6.05 -5.00
N ALA A 20 -12.58 5.35 -4.51
CA ALA A 20 -13.14 5.56 -3.18
C ALA A 20 -12.27 4.97 -2.06
N LEU A 21 -11.60 3.85 -2.31
CA LEU A 21 -10.90 3.08 -1.26
C LEU A 21 -9.39 3.31 -1.20
N PHE A 22 -8.76 3.60 -2.33
CA PHE A 22 -7.31 3.63 -2.45
C PHE A 22 -6.82 4.94 -3.04
N LYS A 23 -5.73 5.49 -2.46
CA LYS A 23 -4.88 6.41 -3.21
C LYS A 23 -3.78 5.63 -3.91
N ILE A 24 -3.92 5.45 -5.23
CA ILE A 24 -2.97 4.64 -6.01
C ILE A 24 -1.94 5.54 -6.72
N GLY A 25 -0.68 5.16 -6.63
CA GLY A 25 0.47 5.74 -7.31
C GLY A 25 1.33 4.69 -7.98
N GLU A 26 2.28 5.17 -8.77
CA GLU A 26 3.26 4.37 -9.50
C GLU A 26 4.55 5.20 -9.52
N GLN A 27 5.43 4.97 -8.55
CA GLN A 27 6.65 5.74 -8.32
C GLN A 27 7.79 4.81 -7.91
N ASN A 28 8.97 5.03 -8.49
CA ASN A 28 10.21 4.33 -8.16
C ASN A 28 11.18 5.20 -7.35
N ALA A 29 10.70 6.28 -6.70
CA ALA A 29 11.58 7.20 -5.97
C ALA A 29 12.27 6.49 -4.81
N GLN A 30 13.57 6.72 -4.64
CA GLN A 30 14.40 6.07 -3.60
C GLN A 30 15.01 7.11 -2.67
N CYS A 31 15.03 6.81 -1.37
CA CYS A 31 15.68 7.65 -0.36
C CYS A 31 16.15 6.81 0.83
N TYR A 32 17.36 7.07 1.31
CA TYR A 32 17.98 6.41 2.47
C TYR A 32 17.91 4.85 2.42
N GLY A 33 18.05 4.23 1.25
CA GLY A 33 18.00 2.76 1.13
C GLY A 33 16.60 2.14 1.12
N GLY A 34 15.56 2.94 0.84
CA GLY A 34 14.21 2.45 0.63
C GLY A 34 13.49 3.16 -0.51
N TYR A 35 12.35 2.62 -0.93
CA TYR A 35 11.42 3.28 -1.83
C TYR A 35 10.51 4.21 -1.05
N VAL A 36 10.24 5.37 -1.63
CA VAL A 36 9.46 6.44 -1.03
C VAL A 36 8.31 6.81 -1.96
N TYR A 37 7.12 6.93 -1.38
CA TYR A 37 5.95 7.47 -2.05
C TYR A 37 5.50 8.76 -1.37
N HIS A 38 5.60 9.86 -2.10
CA HIS A 38 5.13 11.17 -1.64
C HIS A 38 3.64 11.30 -1.93
N CYS A 39 2.83 11.30 -0.87
CA CYS A 39 1.39 11.44 -0.95
C CYS A 39 0.91 12.44 0.11
N PRO A 40 0.86 13.74 -0.22
CA PRO A 40 0.27 14.75 0.64
C PRO A 40 -1.20 14.45 0.97
N THR A 41 -1.64 14.86 2.16
CA THR A 41 -3.02 14.70 2.66
C THR A 41 -4.07 15.21 1.68
N ARG A 42 -3.83 16.37 1.03
CA ARG A 42 -4.73 16.99 0.04
C ARG A 42 -4.99 16.14 -1.21
N LEU A 43 -4.18 15.12 -1.47
CA LEU A 43 -4.37 14.20 -2.60
C LEU A 43 -5.16 12.95 -2.20
N ARG A 44 -5.55 12.82 -0.94
CA ARG A 44 -6.34 11.70 -0.43
C ARG A 44 -7.80 12.09 -0.26
N GLY A 45 -8.69 11.18 -0.60
CA GLY A 45 -10.10 11.28 -0.28
C GLY A 45 -10.36 10.89 1.17
N PRO A 46 -11.44 11.41 1.79
CA PRO A 46 -11.77 11.11 3.19
C PRO A 46 -12.12 9.63 3.42
N SER A 47 -12.49 8.91 2.37
CA SER A 47 -12.82 7.48 2.41
C SER A 47 -11.63 6.56 2.07
N HIS A 48 -10.47 7.12 1.71
CA HIS A 48 -9.28 6.31 1.42
C HIS A 48 -8.84 5.57 2.68
N ARG A 49 -8.75 4.24 2.57
CA ARG A 49 -8.29 3.34 3.65
C ARG A 49 -6.84 2.92 3.45
N PHE A 50 -6.33 3.05 2.23
CA PHE A 50 -4.98 2.65 1.87
C PHE A 50 -4.33 3.65 0.93
N VAL A 51 -3.03 3.83 1.10
CA VAL A 51 -2.15 4.41 0.09
C VAL A 51 -1.42 3.26 -0.58
N VAL A 52 -1.52 3.15 -1.90
CA VAL A 52 -0.90 2.06 -2.68
C VAL A 52 0.08 2.67 -3.66
N ASN A 53 1.30 2.16 -3.71
CA ASN A 53 2.28 2.51 -4.72
C ASN A 53 2.77 1.25 -5.43
N TYR A 54 2.75 1.27 -6.76
CA TYR A 54 3.43 0.27 -7.57
C TYR A 54 4.88 0.72 -7.81
N ILE A 55 5.83 -0.16 -7.50
CA ILE A 55 7.27 0.01 -7.74
C ILE A 55 7.60 -0.85 -8.95
N GLU A 56 7.57 -0.24 -10.13
CA GLU A 56 7.75 -0.91 -11.42
C GLU A 56 9.09 -1.63 -11.51
N GLU A 57 10.17 -1.04 -10.99
CA GLU A 57 11.51 -1.65 -10.99
C GLU A 57 11.54 -3.01 -10.27
N GLN A 58 10.65 -3.20 -9.29
CA GLN A 58 10.56 -4.43 -8.50
C GLN A 58 9.39 -5.32 -8.93
N GLY A 59 8.44 -4.80 -9.72
CA GLY A 59 7.18 -5.48 -10.01
C GLY A 59 6.28 -5.66 -8.78
N LEU A 60 6.39 -4.79 -7.78
CA LEU A 60 5.73 -4.93 -6.48
C LEU A 60 4.75 -3.79 -6.18
N TYR A 61 3.67 -4.13 -5.49
CA TYR A 61 2.77 -3.19 -4.84
C TYR A 61 3.14 -3.07 -3.37
N VAL A 62 3.07 -1.84 -2.87
CA VAL A 62 3.23 -1.52 -1.46
C VAL A 62 2.02 -0.73 -1.02
N ALA A 63 1.26 -1.27 -0.06
CA ALA A 63 0.03 -0.70 0.44
C ALA A 63 0.14 -0.37 1.93
N TRP A 64 0.13 0.92 2.26
CA TRP A 64 0.11 1.41 3.63
C TRP A 64 -1.32 1.57 4.11
N SER A 65 -1.66 0.94 5.24
CA SER A 65 -2.94 1.12 5.91
C SER A 65 -3.06 2.52 6.50
N LEU A 66 -4.17 3.20 6.22
CA LEU A 66 -4.54 4.48 6.83
C LEU A 66 -5.42 4.34 8.08
N ASP A 67 -5.68 3.11 8.50
CA ASP A 67 -6.51 2.82 9.67
C ASP A 67 -5.74 3.01 10.99
N THR A 68 -4.42 3.11 10.93
CA THR A 68 -3.59 3.35 12.12
C THR A 68 -3.71 4.82 12.53
N PRO A 69 -4.01 5.14 13.81
CA PRO A 69 -3.97 6.52 14.30
C PRO A 69 -2.64 7.20 13.97
N GLY A 70 -2.68 8.45 13.54
CA GLY A 70 -1.51 9.23 13.13
C GLY A 70 -1.14 9.08 11.64
N SER A 71 -1.64 8.05 10.95
CA SER A 71 -1.40 7.87 9.51
C SER A 71 -2.11 8.93 8.67
N GLU A 72 -3.17 9.54 9.20
CA GLU A 72 -3.96 10.56 8.52
C GLU A 72 -3.15 11.82 8.21
N LYS A 73 -2.12 12.13 9.01
CA LYS A 73 -1.22 13.28 8.82
C LYS A 73 0.04 12.96 8.00
N LYS A 74 0.32 11.67 7.76
CA LYS A 74 1.53 11.23 7.07
C LYS A 74 1.51 11.68 5.61
N THR A 75 2.60 12.27 5.13
CA THR A 75 2.74 12.74 3.74
C THR A 75 3.78 11.99 2.93
N VAL A 76 4.64 11.22 3.60
CA VAL A 76 5.72 10.46 3.02
C VAL A 76 5.63 9.03 3.52
N PHE A 77 5.44 8.09 2.61
CA PHE A 77 5.35 6.67 2.88
C PHE A 77 6.62 5.99 2.41
N ARG A 78 7.19 5.09 3.22
CA ARG A 78 8.49 4.49 2.92
C ARG A 78 8.50 3.00 3.22
N VAL A 79 9.18 2.25 2.35
CA VAL A 79 9.53 0.85 2.54
C VAL A 79 11.02 0.65 2.27
N LEU A 80 11.73 -0.04 3.15
CA LEU A 80 13.15 -0.32 3.00
C LEU A 80 13.34 -1.44 1.99
N LYS A 81 14.43 -1.40 1.21
CA LYS A 81 14.70 -2.46 0.22
C LYS A 81 14.78 -3.85 0.87
N LYS A 82 15.41 -3.95 2.04
CA LYS A 82 15.46 -5.19 2.83
C LYS A 82 14.10 -5.78 3.25
N GLU A 83 13.06 -4.95 3.32
CA GLU A 83 11.69 -5.41 3.63
C GLU A 83 10.98 -5.97 2.38
N LEU A 84 11.56 -5.77 1.20
CA LEU A 84 11.09 -6.30 -0.08
C LEU A 84 11.87 -7.56 -0.49
N GLU A 85 12.91 -7.93 0.26
CA GLU A 85 13.69 -9.14 0.02
C GLU A 85 12.88 -10.37 0.47
N HIS A 86 13.04 -11.49 -0.24
CA HIS A 86 12.42 -12.79 0.09
C HIS A 86 10.88 -12.86 0.05
N LEU A 87 10.23 -12.04 -0.77
CA LEU A 87 8.78 -12.16 -0.99
C LEU A 87 8.46 -13.44 -1.77
N SER A 88 7.60 -14.28 -1.20
CA SER A 88 6.98 -15.38 -1.93
C SER A 88 6.04 -14.84 -3.01
N ALA A 89 6.17 -15.34 -4.24
CA ALA A 89 5.28 -14.99 -5.34
C ALA A 89 3.83 -15.35 -5.03
N GLY A 90 2.88 -14.48 -5.39
CA GLY A 90 1.45 -14.70 -5.16
C GLY A 90 1.00 -14.60 -3.69
N GLU A 91 1.87 -14.14 -2.78
CA GLU A 91 1.54 -13.93 -1.37
C GLU A 91 1.48 -12.44 -1.00
N VAL A 92 0.71 -12.14 0.05
CA VAL A 92 0.63 -10.81 0.64
C VAL A 92 1.41 -10.82 1.95
N HIS A 93 2.50 -10.07 1.99
CA HIS A 93 3.39 -10.00 3.15
C HIS A 93 3.09 -8.76 3.96
N ALA A 94 2.84 -8.92 5.27
CA ALA A 94 2.61 -7.81 6.18
C ALA A 94 3.92 -7.40 6.87
N VAL A 95 4.33 -6.15 6.69
CA VAL A 95 5.47 -5.52 7.35
C VAL A 95 4.96 -4.56 8.41
N PHE A 96 5.35 -4.80 9.66
CA PHE A 96 4.94 -3.97 10.80
C PHE A 96 6.06 -3.01 11.18
N LYS A 97 5.75 -1.72 11.19
CA LYS A 97 6.73 -0.66 11.47
C LYS A 97 6.35 0.10 12.72
N THR A 98 7.33 0.35 13.58
CA THR A 98 7.20 1.32 14.65
C THR A 98 7.43 2.72 14.09
N THR A 99 6.53 3.65 14.41
CA THR A 99 6.74 5.08 14.15
C THR A 99 7.60 5.68 15.29
N HIS A 100 8.41 6.71 15.02
CA HIS A 100 9.46 7.17 15.93
C HIS A 100 8.97 7.75 17.26
N SER A 101 9.75 7.46 18.31
CA SER A 101 9.83 8.01 19.68
C SER A 101 8.56 7.98 20.53
N GLY A 102 8.47 6.95 21.38
CA GLY A 102 7.66 6.97 22.61
C GLY A 102 6.35 6.20 22.55
N ASP A 103 5.75 5.99 21.38
CA ASP A 103 4.42 5.40 21.31
C ASP A 103 4.24 4.17 20.40
N ARG A 104 3.35 3.31 20.87
CA ARG A 104 2.96 1.96 20.42
C ARG A 104 2.29 1.91 19.03
N GLN A 105 2.44 2.95 18.20
CA GLN A 105 1.75 3.03 16.91
C GLN A 105 2.49 2.22 15.85
N LYS A 106 1.87 1.08 15.51
CA LYS A 106 2.32 0.16 14.47
C LYS A 106 1.67 0.53 13.13
N GLU A 107 2.47 1.03 12.21
CA GLU A 107 2.06 1.12 10.81
C GLU A 107 2.06 -0.30 10.22
N THR A 108 0.96 -0.66 9.54
CA THR A 108 0.87 -1.92 8.81
C THR A 108 1.04 -1.62 7.32
N VAL A 109 2.05 -2.25 6.73
CA VAL A 109 2.36 -2.14 5.30
C VAL A 109 2.20 -3.52 4.67
N TYR A 110 1.50 -3.61 3.56
CA TYR A 110 1.37 -4.84 2.79
C TYR A 110 2.22 -4.76 1.54
N VAL A 111 3.01 -5.79 1.28
CA VAL A 111 3.87 -5.89 0.10
C VAL A 111 3.50 -7.16 -0.65
N PHE A 112 3.28 -7.03 -1.96
CA PHE A 112 2.85 -8.14 -2.80
C PHE A 112 3.17 -7.90 -4.27
N ASP A 113 3.31 -8.96 -5.04
CA ASP A 113 3.45 -8.90 -6.49
C ASP A 113 2.10 -8.76 -7.20
N GLN A 114 2.15 -8.75 -8.53
CA GLN A 114 0.95 -8.70 -9.35
C GLN A 114 0.01 -9.91 -9.19
N ALA A 115 0.55 -11.10 -8.91
CA ALA A 115 -0.25 -12.31 -8.73
C ALA A 115 -1.07 -12.29 -7.43
N ALA A 116 -0.61 -11.58 -6.40
CA ALA A 116 -1.30 -11.46 -5.11
C ALA A 116 -2.33 -10.31 -5.03
N VAL A 117 -2.52 -9.50 -6.06
CA VAL A 117 -3.44 -8.33 -6.03
C VAL A 117 -4.86 -8.75 -5.63
N MET A 118 -5.40 -9.81 -6.23
CA MET A 118 -6.75 -10.29 -5.90
C MET A 118 -6.87 -10.74 -4.44
N ARG A 119 -5.82 -11.35 -3.90
CA ARG A 119 -5.76 -11.80 -2.50
C ARG A 119 -5.71 -10.61 -1.54
N PHE A 120 -4.94 -9.58 -1.88
CA PHE A 120 -4.94 -8.33 -1.13
C PHE A 120 -6.33 -7.67 -1.12
N LEU A 121 -7.00 -7.58 -2.28
CA LEU A 121 -8.33 -6.99 -2.36
C LEU A 121 -9.38 -7.78 -1.57
N GLN A 122 -9.29 -9.11 -1.58
CA GLN A 122 -10.15 -9.95 -0.75
C GLN A 122 -9.96 -9.64 0.75
N MET A 123 -8.70 -9.55 1.21
CA MET A 123 -8.41 -9.16 2.60
C MET A 123 -9.00 -7.77 2.94
N VAL A 124 -8.88 -6.80 2.03
CA VAL A 124 -9.46 -5.45 2.23
C VAL A 124 -10.98 -5.53 2.37
N ARG A 125 -11.65 -6.28 1.50
CA ARG A 125 -13.11 -6.46 1.55
C ARG A 125 -13.56 -7.09 2.87
N GLU A 126 -12.89 -8.14 3.33
CA GLU A 126 -13.20 -8.82 4.59
C GLU A 126 -13.01 -7.92 5.82
N LYS A 127 -12.07 -6.98 5.76
CA LYS A 127 -11.88 -5.97 6.81
C LYS A 127 -12.98 -4.92 6.84
N MET A 128 -13.64 -4.64 5.72
CA MET A 128 -14.71 -3.62 5.64
C MET A 128 -16.06 -4.12 6.13
N THR A 129 -16.24 -5.44 6.20
CA THR A 129 -17.49 -6.09 6.65
C THR A 129 -17.50 -6.43 8.14
N ARG A 130 -16.43 -6.09 8.87
CA ARG A 130 -16.29 -6.30 10.33
C ARG A 130 -16.39 -4.96 11.04
#